data_AF-A0A2V1BWG8-F1
#
_entry.id   AF-A0A2V1BWG8-F1
#
_cell.length_a   1.000
_cell.length_b   1.000
_cell.length_c   1.000
_cell.angle_alpha   90.00
_cell.angle_beta   90.00
_cell.angle_gamma   90.00
#
_symmetry.space_group_name_H-M   'P 1'
#
loop_
_entity.id
_entity.type
_entity.pdbx_description
1 polymer ?
#
loop_
_entity_poly.entity_id
_entity_poly.type
_entity_poly.pdbx_seq_one_letter_code
_entity_poly.pdbx_strand_id
1 'polypeptide(L)'
;MFSDEKNEITADYPNDLESDLAYAEYMRTTGQDFNAVIQERGEVIQYAKAVQYMLSNLAQENPTTESVIKECPRLLIDDETHTDIPVGDYREYPIAARNAPKKPTKFVHHSAVPAYMFRLVLDLHNDLAEAEISCLVDPFTRAARYCTQSINIHPFGDGNGRLSRIILNAILLKYLGIGYILKKKMRPRGKGI
;
A
#
# COMPACT_ATOMS: atom_id res chain seq x y z
N MET A 1 -14.89 31.83 9.33
CA MET A 1 -15.70 30.81 10.00
C MET A 1 -16.13 29.84 8.91
N PHE A 2 -15.23 28.93 8.53
CA PHE A 2 -15.49 27.94 7.49
C PHE A 2 -15.54 26.60 8.21
N SER A 3 -16.72 26.01 8.21
CA SER A 3 -17.03 24.72 8.83
C SER A 3 -16.40 23.59 8.04
N ASP A 4 -15.67 22.73 8.75
CA ASP A 4 -15.14 21.46 8.28
C ASP A 4 -16.28 20.52 7.87
N GLU A 5 -16.57 20.45 6.56
CA GLU A 5 -17.25 19.28 5.99
C GLU A 5 -16.22 18.16 5.85
N LYS A 6 -16.25 17.24 6.81
CA LYS A 6 -15.63 15.92 6.67
C LYS A 6 -16.30 15.21 5.50
N ASN A 7 -15.66 15.29 4.33
CA ASN A 7 -16.08 14.53 3.16
C ASN A 7 -15.64 13.08 3.36
N GLU A 8 -16.41 12.34 4.16
CA GLU A 8 -16.34 10.88 4.23
C GLU A 8 -16.71 10.36 2.84
N ILE A 9 -15.72 9.86 2.10
CA ILE A 9 -15.99 9.09 0.89
C ILE A 9 -16.54 7.74 1.36
N THR A 10 -17.86 7.68 1.58
CA THR A 10 -18.59 6.44 1.50
C THR A 10 -18.60 6.08 0.02
N ALA A 11 -17.89 5.01 -0.35
CA ALA A 11 -18.15 4.38 -1.64
C ALA A 11 -19.61 3.92 -1.57
N ASP A 12 -20.50 4.63 -2.28
CA ASP A 12 -21.91 4.27 -2.44
C ASP A 12 -21.97 3.00 -3.29
N TYR A 13 -21.68 1.87 -2.64
CA TYR A 13 -22.01 0.57 -3.17
C TYR A 13 -23.52 0.44 -3.06
N PRO A 14 -24.22 0.03 -4.14
CA PRO A 14 -25.65 -0.18 -4.06
C PRO A 14 -25.91 -1.20 -2.96
N ASN A 15 -26.48 -0.72 -1.85
CA ASN A 15 -26.90 -1.52 -0.72
C ASN A 15 -28.32 -2.03 -1.01
N ASP A 16 -28.50 -2.61 -2.19
CA ASP A 16 -29.77 -3.10 -2.69
C ASP A 16 -29.83 -4.63 -2.64
N LEU A 17 -31.02 -5.13 -2.33
CA LEU A 17 -31.26 -6.57 -2.16
C LEU A 17 -30.85 -7.38 -3.41
N GLU A 18 -30.86 -6.75 -4.59
CA GLU A 18 -30.54 -7.38 -5.86
C GLU A 18 -29.05 -7.70 -6.00
N SER A 19 -28.15 -6.78 -5.57
CA SER A 19 -26.71 -7.04 -5.57
C SER A 19 -26.31 -8.10 -4.54
N ASP A 20 -26.94 -8.10 -3.36
CA ASP A 20 -26.74 -9.12 -2.32
C ASP A 20 -27.22 -10.51 -2.76
N LEU A 21 -28.37 -10.59 -3.44
CA LEU A 21 -28.90 -11.85 -3.98
C LEU A 21 -28.02 -12.42 -5.10
N ALA A 22 -27.59 -11.55 -6.03
CA ALA A 22 -26.64 -11.93 -7.10
C ALA A 22 -25.32 -12.44 -6.51
N TYR A 23 -24.87 -11.82 -5.41
CA TYR A 23 -23.67 -12.23 -4.70
C TYR A 23 -23.84 -13.58 -3.99
N ALA A 24 -24.96 -13.80 -3.31
CA ALA A 24 -25.27 -15.07 -2.66
C ALA A 24 -25.42 -16.23 -3.65
N GLU A 25 -25.90 -15.96 -4.87
CA GLU A 25 -25.95 -16.95 -5.95
C GLU A 25 -24.56 -17.24 -6.54
N TYR A 26 -23.72 -16.22 -6.72
CA TYR A 26 -22.32 -16.40 -7.11
C TYR A 26 -21.51 -17.21 -6.06
N MET A 27 -21.71 -16.96 -4.76
CA MET A 27 -21.10 -17.74 -3.68
C MET A 27 -21.54 -19.21 -3.71
N ARG A 28 -22.84 -19.47 -3.91
CA ARG A 28 -23.37 -20.84 -4.03
C ARG A 28 -22.81 -21.60 -5.22
N THR A 29 -22.64 -20.92 -6.36
CA THR A 29 -22.19 -21.55 -7.61
C THR A 29 -20.68 -21.75 -7.68
N THR A 30 -19.89 -20.91 -7.01
CA THR A 30 -18.42 -21.00 -7.00
C THR A 30 -17.84 -21.76 -5.81
N GLY A 31 -18.64 -21.98 -4.76
CA GLY A 31 -18.18 -22.63 -3.53
C GLY A 31 -17.17 -21.78 -2.74
N GLN A 32 -17.13 -20.47 -2.97
CA GLN A 32 -16.27 -19.56 -2.22
C GLN A 32 -16.84 -19.34 -0.80
N ASP A 33 -15.95 -19.28 0.19
CA ASP A 33 -16.31 -18.98 1.57
C ASP A 33 -16.71 -17.51 1.70
N PHE A 34 -17.92 -17.26 2.24
CA PHE A 34 -18.47 -15.93 2.43
C PHE A 34 -17.56 -15.03 3.27
N ASN A 35 -16.93 -15.57 4.32
CA ASN A 35 -16.03 -14.79 5.16
C ASN A 35 -14.76 -14.38 4.42
N ALA A 36 -14.20 -15.27 3.59
CA ALA A 36 -13.03 -14.98 2.77
C ALA A 36 -13.30 -13.84 1.78
N VAL A 37 -14.51 -13.80 1.21
CA VAL A 37 -14.92 -12.67 0.37
C VAL A 37 -14.98 -11.36 1.13
N ILE A 38 -15.63 -11.37 2.30
CA ILE A 38 -15.83 -10.12 3.06
C ILE A 38 -14.46 -9.56 3.44
N GLN A 39 -13.53 -10.43 3.80
CA GLN A 39 -12.12 -10.09 4.00
C GLN A 39 -11.48 -9.52 2.72
N GLU A 40 -11.61 -10.17 1.57
CA GLU A 40 -11.07 -9.66 0.29
C GLU A 40 -11.61 -8.26 -0.05
N ARG A 41 -12.91 -8.02 0.15
CA ARG A 41 -13.52 -6.70 -0.04
C ARG A 41 -12.97 -5.68 0.96
N GLY A 42 -12.83 -6.08 2.22
CA GLY A 42 -12.22 -5.27 3.27
C GLY A 42 -10.81 -4.81 2.90
N GLU A 43 -9.96 -5.72 2.40
CA GLU A 43 -8.60 -5.42 1.95
C GLU A 43 -8.57 -4.38 0.81
N VAL A 44 -9.52 -4.45 -0.12
CA VAL A 44 -9.64 -3.47 -1.22
C VAL A 44 -9.99 -2.08 -0.68
N ILE A 45 -10.96 -2.01 0.24
CA ILE A 45 -11.40 -0.75 0.86
C ILE A 45 -10.25 -0.14 1.68
N GLN A 46 -9.59 -0.94 2.50
CA GLN A 46 -8.42 -0.53 3.30
C GLN A 46 -7.29 -0.01 2.41
N TYR A 47 -7.00 -0.72 1.31
CA TYR A 47 -6.01 -0.27 0.34
C TYR A 47 -6.38 1.08 -0.29
N ALA A 48 -7.64 1.27 -0.70
CA ALA A 48 -8.11 2.53 -1.26
C ALA A 48 -7.97 3.69 -0.26
N LYS A 49 -8.36 3.47 1.00
CA LYS A 49 -8.18 4.44 2.10
C LYS A 49 -6.72 4.81 2.30
N ALA A 50 -5.82 3.83 2.28
CA ALA A 50 -4.39 4.06 2.44
C ALA A 50 -3.76 4.84 1.27
N VAL A 51 -4.21 4.58 0.02
CA VAL A 51 -3.81 5.37 -1.16
C VAL A 51 -4.28 6.81 -1.03
N GLN A 52 -5.54 7.01 -0.66
CA GLN A 52 -6.10 8.35 -0.47
C GLN A 52 -5.36 9.11 0.63
N TYR A 53 -5.10 8.47 1.76
CA TYR A 53 -4.33 9.05 2.86
C TYR A 53 -2.94 9.49 2.40
N MET A 54 -2.20 8.63 1.71
CA MET A 54 -0.88 8.99 1.17
C MET A 54 -0.99 10.16 0.19
N LEU A 55 -1.91 10.11 -0.78
CA LEU A 55 -2.11 11.16 -1.78
C LEU A 55 -2.40 12.51 -1.13
N SER A 56 -3.31 12.56 -0.16
CA SER A 56 -3.65 13.79 0.56
C SER A 56 -2.43 14.40 1.26
N ASN A 57 -1.52 13.58 1.79
CA ASN A 57 -0.28 14.04 2.39
C ASN A 57 0.76 14.50 1.34
N LEU A 58 0.81 13.86 0.16
CA LEU A 58 1.70 14.30 -0.94
C LEU A 58 1.25 15.62 -1.58
N ALA A 59 -0.03 15.96 -1.46
CA ALA A 59 -0.61 17.17 -2.03
C ALA A 59 -0.41 18.42 -1.15
N GLN A 60 0.02 18.26 0.10
CA GLN A 60 0.27 19.37 1.03
C GLN A 60 1.61 20.08 0.76
N GLU A 61 1.74 21.31 1.25
CA GLU A 61 2.96 22.14 1.12
C GLU A 61 4.19 21.55 1.84
N ASN A 62 3.97 20.75 2.89
CA ASN A 62 5.01 19.95 3.54
C ASN A 62 4.79 18.46 3.26
N PRO A 63 5.13 17.99 2.05
CA PRO A 63 4.74 16.65 1.64
C PRO A 63 5.58 15.60 2.37
N THR A 64 4.87 14.64 2.96
CA THR A 64 5.39 13.36 3.47
C THR A 64 6.35 13.43 4.66
N THR A 65 6.01 12.71 5.72
CA THR A 65 6.88 12.44 6.86
C THR A 65 7.05 10.93 7.05
N GLU A 66 8.00 10.54 7.89
CA GLU A 66 8.13 9.15 8.32
C GLU A 66 6.84 8.63 8.97
N SER A 67 6.11 9.48 9.70
CA SER A 67 4.83 9.11 10.31
C SER A 67 3.75 8.78 9.26
N VAL A 68 3.69 9.49 8.14
CA VAL A 68 2.75 9.17 7.04
C VAL A 68 3.02 7.76 6.50
N ILE A 69 4.29 7.39 6.31
CA ILE A 69 4.64 6.04 5.85
C ILE A 69 4.28 4.98 6.89
N LYS A 70 4.50 5.26 8.18
CA LYS A 70 4.15 4.35 9.28
C LYS A 70 2.65 4.17 9.47
N GLU A 71 1.85 5.15 9.05
CA GLU A 71 0.40 5.08 9.13
C GLU A 71 -0.22 4.19 8.04
N CYS A 72 0.39 4.13 6.86
CA CYS A 72 -0.15 3.31 5.76
C CYS A 72 -0.32 1.82 6.13
N PRO A 73 0.65 1.12 6.75
CA PRO A 73 0.44 -0.24 7.25
C PRO A 73 -0.71 -0.38 8.25
N ARG A 74 -0.97 0.64 9.10
CA ARG A 74 -2.08 0.63 10.07
C ARG A 74 -3.44 0.70 9.39
N LEU A 75 -3.53 1.43 8.28
CA LEU A 75 -4.74 1.49 7.46
C LEU A 75 -4.98 0.22 6.64
N LEU A 76 -3.94 -0.60 6.44
CA LEU A 76 -3.95 -1.80 5.59
C LEU A 76 -4.20 -3.11 6.34
N ILE A 77 -4.00 -3.10 7.65
CA ILE A 77 -4.01 -4.30 8.48
C ILE A 77 -5.10 -4.09 9.52
N ASP A 78 -6.04 -5.03 9.57
CA ASP A 78 -7.03 -5.08 10.63
C ASP A 78 -6.37 -5.69 11.88
N ASP A 79 -6.30 -4.92 12.97
CA ASP A 79 -5.62 -5.31 14.22
C ASP A 79 -6.15 -6.64 14.78
N GLU A 80 -7.40 -7.00 14.48
CA GLU A 80 -8.02 -8.25 14.95
C GLU A 80 -7.39 -9.52 14.32
N THR A 81 -6.70 -9.39 13.19
CA THR A 81 -6.20 -10.54 12.40
C THR A 81 -4.70 -10.76 12.48
N HIS A 82 -3.94 -9.80 13.03
CA HIS A 82 -2.48 -9.76 12.96
C HIS A 82 -1.82 -9.41 14.31
N THR A 83 -2.19 -10.14 15.38
CA THR A 83 -1.74 -9.89 16.76
C THR A 83 -0.23 -10.04 17.00
N ASP A 84 0.44 -10.82 16.15
CA ASP A 84 1.84 -11.24 16.39
C ASP A 84 2.89 -10.37 15.66
N ILE A 85 2.45 -9.40 14.84
CA ILE A 85 3.34 -8.54 14.06
C ILE A 85 3.05 -7.08 14.39
N PRO A 86 4.01 -6.32 14.96
CA PRO A 86 3.83 -4.89 15.19
C PRO A 86 3.45 -4.15 13.89
N VAL A 87 2.31 -3.46 13.93
CA VAL A 87 1.77 -2.73 12.78
C VAL A 87 2.20 -1.27 12.84
N GLY A 88 2.82 -0.78 11.75
CA GLY A 88 3.26 0.62 11.65
C GLY A 88 4.59 0.93 12.32
N ASP A 89 5.20 -0.03 13.03
CA ASP A 89 6.56 0.08 13.54
C ASP A 89 7.55 -0.68 12.65
N TYR A 90 8.78 -0.16 12.57
CA TYR A 90 9.82 -0.84 11.81
C TYR A 90 10.18 -2.16 12.46
N ARG A 91 10.41 -3.17 11.62
CA ARG A 91 10.77 -4.50 12.11
C ARG A 91 12.09 -4.44 12.87
N GLU A 92 12.17 -5.23 13.92
CA GLU A 92 13.38 -5.40 14.74
C GLU A 92 14.09 -6.73 14.45
N TYR A 93 13.64 -7.45 13.42
CA TYR A 93 14.14 -8.78 13.06
C TYR A 93 14.47 -8.88 11.57
N PRO A 94 15.39 -9.78 11.17
CA PRO A 94 15.73 -9.99 9.76
C PRO A 94 14.60 -10.68 9.00
N ILE A 95 14.38 -10.25 7.76
CA ILE A 95 13.43 -10.87 6.82
C ILE A 95 14.16 -11.16 5.50
N ALA A 96 13.77 -12.22 4.80
CA ALA A 96 14.27 -12.53 3.47
C ALA A 96 13.16 -12.91 2.51
N ALA A 97 13.38 -12.66 1.21
CA ALA A 97 12.45 -13.05 0.19
C ALA A 97 12.37 -14.59 0.06
N ARG A 98 11.17 -15.14 0.20
CA ARG A 98 10.91 -16.60 0.17
C ARG A 98 11.20 -17.27 -1.19
N ASN A 99 11.42 -16.50 -2.25
CA ASN A 99 11.41 -16.95 -3.64
C ASN A 99 12.71 -17.55 -4.17
N ALA A 100 13.75 -17.72 -3.34
CA ALA A 100 15.03 -18.28 -3.79
C ALA A 100 15.48 -19.42 -2.84
N PRO A 101 15.02 -20.67 -3.05
CA PRO A 101 15.31 -21.80 -2.16
C PRO A 101 16.80 -22.11 -2.01
N LYS A 102 17.65 -21.63 -2.92
CA LYS A 102 19.10 -21.85 -2.89
C LYS A 102 19.92 -20.69 -2.31
N LYS A 103 19.36 -19.46 -2.25
CA LYS A 103 19.98 -18.26 -1.66
C LYS A 103 18.89 -17.24 -1.32
N PRO A 104 18.40 -17.17 -0.07
CA PRO A 104 17.42 -16.17 0.30
C PRO A 104 17.99 -14.76 0.05
N THR A 105 17.30 -13.97 -0.77
CA THR A 105 17.66 -12.56 -0.97
C THR A 105 17.34 -11.83 0.33
N LYS A 106 18.38 -11.46 1.08
CA LYS A 106 18.23 -10.72 2.34
C LYS A 106 17.90 -9.27 2.00
N PHE A 107 16.87 -8.73 2.64
CA PHE A 107 16.60 -7.29 2.62
C PHE A 107 17.62 -6.54 3.47
N VAL A 108 17.50 -5.21 3.52
CA VAL A 108 18.31 -4.35 4.41
C VAL A 108 18.29 -4.91 5.84
N HIS A 109 19.42 -4.87 6.55
CA HIS A 109 19.45 -5.33 7.94
C HIS A 109 18.52 -4.46 8.80
N HIS A 110 17.76 -5.06 9.73
CA HIS A 110 16.73 -4.33 10.49
C HIS A 110 17.28 -3.10 11.22
N SER A 111 18.50 -3.18 11.78
CA SER A 111 19.16 -2.05 12.44
C SER A 111 19.45 -0.85 11.53
N ALA A 112 19.51 -1.04 10.21
CA ALA A 112 19.73 0.02 9.24
C ALA A 112 18.42 0.57 8.65
N VAL A 113 17.29 -0.14 8.80
CA VAL A 113 15.98 0.27 8.26
C VAL A 113 15.62 1.72 8.60
N PRO A 114 15.73 2.19 9.86
CA PRO A 114 15.38 3.57 10.20
C PRO A 114 16.16 4.60 9.38
N ALA A 115 17.47 4.40 9.21
CA ALA A 115 18.33 5.31 8.46
C ALA A 115 17.98 5.34 6.96
N TYR A 116 17.71 4.17 6.36
CA TYR A 116 17.30 4.08 4.96
C TYR A 116 15.91 4.67 4.72
N MET A 117 14.97 4.48 5.64
CA MET A 117 13.63 5.07 5.54
C MET A 117 13.65 6.58 5.71
N PHE A 118 14.42 7.10 6.68
CA PHE A 118 14.67 8.52 6.82
C PHE A 118 15.19 9.12 5.51
N ARG A 119 16.20 8.47 4.89
CA ARG A 119 16.74 8.92 3.60
C ARG A 119 15.70 8.88 2.49
N LEU A 120 14.90 7.82 2.40
CA LEU A 120 13.84 7.68 1.40
C LEU A 120 12.81 8.81 1.51
N VAL A 121 12.36 9.13 2.73
CA VAL A 121 11.39 10.21 2.99
C VAL A 121 11.98 11.56 2.62
N LEU A 122 13.23 11.83 3.03
CA LEU A 122 13.92 13.07 2.72
C LEU A 122 14.11 13.26 1.21
N ASP A 123 14.54 12.22 0.51
CA ASP A 123 14.69 12.25 -0.94
C ASP A 123 13.35 12.48 -1.64
N LEU A 124 12.29 11.80 -1.20
CA LEU A 124 10.93 11.99 -1.74
C LEU A 124 10.46 13.44 -1.54
N HIS A 125 10.62 13.97 -0.33
CA HIS A 125 10.25 15.35 -0.03
C HIS A 125 10.98 16.35 -0.95
N ASN A 126 12.29 16.21 -1.10
CA ASN A 126 13.10 17.08 -1.95
C ASN A 126 12.71 16.97 -3.43
N ASP A 127 12.52 15.75 -3.95
CA ASP A 127 12.11 15.53 -5.34
C ASP A 127 10.73 16.15 -5.61
N LEU A 128 9.80 16.05 -4.65
CA LEU A 128 8.47 16.67 -4.76
C LEU A 128 8.57 18.19 -4.81
N ALA A 129 9.33 18.80 -3.89
CA ALA A 129 9.56 20.25 -3.87
C ALA A 129 10.23 20.75 -5.17
N GLU A 130 11.22 20.02 -5.68
CA GLU A 130 11.90 20.35 -6.94
C GLU A 130 10.94 20.31 -8.14
N ALA A 131 10.00 19.37 -8.18
CA ALA A 131 9.02 19.29 -9.26
C ALA A 131 8.01 20.45 -9.24
N GLU A 132 7.63 20.93 -8.06
CA GLU A 132 6.76 22.13 -7.96
C GLU A 132 7.47 23.39 -8.46
N ILE A 133 8.79 23.50 -8.25
CA ILE A 133 9.60 24.65 -8.70
C ILE A 133 9.91 24.58 -10.19
N SER A 134 10.34 23.42 -10.68
CA SER A 134 10.81 23.25 -12.05
C SER A 134 9.70 23.00 -13.07
N CYS A 135 8.49 22.65 -12.61
CA CYS A 135 7.37 22.18 -13.42
C CYS A 135 7.73 20.99 -14.34
N LEU A 136 8.84 20.31 -14.07
CA LEU A 136 9.34 19.19 -14.86
C LEU A 136 9.45 17.96 -13.96
N VAL A 137 8.61 16.97 -14.25
CA VAL A 137 8.63 15.69 -13.55
C VAL A 137 8.36 14.57 -14.55
N ASP A 138 9.10 13.47 -14.42
CA ASP A 138 8.71 12.18 -14.98
C ASP A 138 8.04 11.36 -13.86
N PRO A 139 6.69 11.30 -13.81
CA PRO A 139 5.99 10.64 -12.74
C PRO A 139 6.23 9.13 -12.72
N PHE A 140 6.48 8.51 -13.88
CA PHE A 140 6.72 7.06 -13.96
C PHE A 140 8.08 6.70 -13.37
N THR A 141 9.13 7.44 -13.75
CA THR A 141 10.47 7.23 -13.18
C THR A 141 10.45 7.47 -11.67
N ARG A 142 9.77 8.53 -11.22
CA ARG A 142 9.67 8.85 -9.79
C ARG A 142 8.91 7.77 -9.01
N ALA A 143 7.74 7.37 -9.50
CA ALA A 143 6.96 6.31 -8.88
C ALA A 143 7.71 4.97 -8.84
N ALA A 144 8.40 4.61 -9.93
CA ALA A 144 9.22 3.40 -10.01
C ALA A 144 10.41 3.41 -9.03
N ARG A 145 11.09 4.56 -8.89
CA ARG A 145 12.19 4.73 -7.93
C ARG A 145 11.70 4.46 -6.50
N TYR A 146 10.67 5.17 -6.04
CA TYR A 146 10.24 5.09 -4.64
C TYR A 146 9.51 3.78 -4.30
N CYS A 147 8.79 3.18 -5.25
CA CYS A 147 8.21 1.85 -5.03
C CYS A 147 9.30 0.76 -4.94
N THR A 148 10.36 0.87 -5.75
CA THR A 148 11.48 -0.10 -5.76
C THR A 148 12.36 0.07 -4.52
N GLN A 149 12.63 1.31 -4.10
CA GLN A 149 13.40 1.57 -2.89
C GLN A 149 12.65 1.06 -1.64
N SER A 150 11.36 1.39 -1.49
CA SER A 150 10.59 0.96 -0.31
C SER A 150 10.49 -0.56 -0.18
N ILE A 151 10.28 -1.29 -1.29
CA ILE A 151 10.21 -2.76 -1.25
C ILE A 151 11.56 -3.43 -0.93
N ASN A 152 12.67 -2.81 -1.34
CA ASN A 152 14.03 -3.31 -1.10
C ASN A 152 14.50 -3.02 0.34
N ILE A 153 14.09 -1.89 0.93
CA ILE A 153 14.32 -1.61 2.35
C ILE A 153 13.51 -2.60 3.20
N HIS A 154 12.26 -2.87 2.80
CA HIS A 154 11.35 -3.80 3.46
C HIS A 154 11.17 -3.45 4.95
N PRO A 155 10.65 -2.26 5.28
CA PRO A 155 10.71 -1.71 6.64
C PRO A 155 9.81 -2.40 7.68
N PHE A 156 8.70 -3.01 7.26
CA PHE A 156 7.69 -3.57 8.18
C PHE A 156 7.75 -5.10 8.23
N GLY A 157 7.10 -5.70 9.23
CA GLY A 157 6.95 -7.16 9.32
C GLY A 157 6.07 -7.74 8.21
N ASP A 158 5.01 -7.03 7.85
CA ASP A 158 4.14 -7.32 6.71
C ASP A 158 3.68 -6.03 6.01
N GLY A 159 2.98 -6.14 4.87
CA GLY A 159 2.39 -5.00 4.18
C GLY A 159 3.36 -4.27 3.25
N ASN A 160 4.65 -4.61 3.22
CA ASN A 160 5.66 -3.92 2.41
C ASN A 160 5.32 -3.86 0.90
N GLY A 161 4.78 -4.95 0.35
CA GLY A 161 4.33 -4.98 -1.05
C GLY A 161 3.08 -4.16 -1.31
N ARG A 162 2.21 -3.96 -0.30
CA ARG A 162 1.04 -3.07 -0.39
C ARG A 162 1.48 -1.62 -0.28
N LEU A 163 2.35 -1.30 0.67
CA LEU A 163 2.97 0.01 0.84
C LEU A 163 3.69 0.50 -0.43
N SER A 164 4.54 -0.33 -1.05
CA SER A 164 5.25 0.07 -2.26
C SER A 164 4.30 0.44 -3.40
N ARG A 165 3.17 -0.27 -3.51
CA ARG A 165 2.10 0.04 -4.48
C ARG A 165 1.32 1.30 -4.10
N ILE A 166 1.10 1.56 -2.81
CA ILE A 166 0.50 2.82 -2.34
C ILE A 166 1.37 4.00 -2.75
N ILE A 167 2.67 3.94 -2.48
CA ILE A 167 3.63 4.99 -2.84
C ILE A 167 3.61 5.23 -4.36
N LEU A 168 3.64 4.15 -5.14
CA LEU A 168 3.54 4.22 -6.60
C LEU A 168 2.27 4.94 -7.05
N ASN A 169 1.11 4.51 -6.55
CA ASN A 169 -0.17 5.06 -6.97
C ASN A 169 -0.38 6.49 -6.48
N ALA A 170 0.06 6.85 -5.28
CA ALA A 170 -0.05 8.22 -4.78
C ALA A 170 0.76 9.20 -5.64
N ILE A 171 1.97 8.83 -6.07
CA ILE A 171 2.79 9.67 -6.96
C ILE A 171 2.13 9.82 -8.34
N LEU A 172 1.67 8.71 -8.94
CA LEU A 172 1.01 8.75 -10.25
C LEU A 172 -0.30 9.55 -10.21
N LEU A 173 -1.09 9.41 -9.15
CA LEU A 173 -2.31 10.17 -8.97
C LEU A 173 -2.03 11.67 -8.80
N LYS A 174 -1.01 12.05 -8.01
CA LYS A 174 -0.63 13.46 -7.82
C LYS A 174 -0.31 14.17 -9.13
N TYR A 175 0.45 13.52 -10.02
CA TYR A 175 0.96 14.19 -11.21
C TYR A 175 0.17 13.94 -12.50
N LEU A 176 -0.51 12.80 -12.60
CA LEU A 176 -1.20 12.39 -13.83
C LEU A 176 -2.70 12.14 -13.64
N GLY A 177 -3.19 12.05 -12.40
CA GLY A 177 -4.57 11.65 -12.11
C GLY A 177 -4.89 10.20 -12.49
N ILE A 178 -3.87 9.35 -12.68
CA ILE A 178 -4.04 7.93 -13.06
C ILE A 178 -3.58 6.99 -11.94
N GLY A 179 -4.32 5.89 -11.76
CA GLY A 179 -3.91 4.76 -10.92
C GLY A 179 -3.38 3.61 -11.76
N TYR A 180 -2.44 2.85 -11.23
CA TYR A 180 -1.88 1.66 -11.87
C TYR A 180 -2.10 0.40 -11.04
N ILE A 181 -2.63 -0.64 -11.69
CA ILE A 181 -2.91 -1.93 -11.07
C ILE A 181 -1.88 -2.96 -11.54
N LEU A 182 -0.98 -3.34 -10.64
CA LEU A 182 -0.05 -4.46 -10.86
C LEU A 182 -0.80 -5.79 -10.75
N LYS A 183 -1.16 -6.38 -11.91
CA LYS A 183 -1.76 -7.71 -11.96
C LYS A 183 -0.77 -8.77 -11.46
N LYS A 184 -1.21 -9.58 -10.50
CA LYS A 184 -0.49 -10.78 -10.07
C LYS A 184 -0.53 -11.79 -11.22
N LYS A 185 0.61 -12.14 -11.79
CA LYS A 185 0.70 -13.28 -12.71
C LYS A 185 0.45 -14.56 -11.91
N MET A 186 -0.65 -15.27 -12.17
CA MET A 186 -0.86 -16.60 -11.59
C MET A 186 0.29 -17.50 -12.04
N ARG A 187 1.03 -18.06 -11.08
CA ARG A 187 1.93 -19.18 -11.35
C ARG A 187 1.16 -20.46 -11.06
N PRO A 188 1.19 -21.48 -11.93
CA PRO A 188 0.60 -22.77 -11.62
C PRO A 188 1.19 -23.24 -10.29
N ARG A 189 0.34 -23.63 -9.33
CA ARG A 189 0.82 -24.28 -8.11
C ARG A 189 1.55 -25.54 -8.57
N GLY A 190 2.86 -25.59 -8.37
CA GLY A 190 3.63 -26.81 -8.62
C GLY A 190 2.99 -27.92 -7.80
N LYS A 191 2.60 -29.02 -8.45
CA LYS A 191 2.27 -30.25 -7.74
C LYS A 191 3.51 -30.61 -6.93
N GLY A 192 3.36 -30.65 -5.60
CA GLY A 192 4.41 -31.15 -4.72
C GLY A 192 4.82 -32.54 -5.20
N ILE A 193 6.12 -32.75 -5.30
CA ILE A 193 6.72 -34.09 -5.38
C ILE A 193 6.77 -34.63 -3.95
#